data_AF-A0A2S9G1Y0-F1
#
_entry.id   AF-A0A2S9G1Y0-F1
#
_cell.length_a   1.000
_cell.length_b   1.000
_cell.length_c   1.000
_cell.angle_alpha   90.00
_cell.angle_beta   90.00
_cell.angle_gamma   90.00
#
_symmetry.space_group_name_H-M   'P 1'
#
loop_
_entity.id
_entity.type
_entity.pdbx_description
1 polymer ?
#
loop_
_entity_poly.entity_id
_entity_poly.type
_entity_poly.pdbx_seq_one_letter_code
_entity_poly.pdbx_strand_id
1 'polypeptide(L)'
;MDDGHGATRTIAVRVHIAPSNSAPVAGIPTFGTPDATTGAVRGSVNTADPDGDRITYTLSSIPPKGTLTIGGDGAFVYTPN
;
A
#
# COMPACT_ATOMS: atom_id res chain seq x y z
N MET A 1 31.45 6.52 -57.04
CA MET A 1 31.14 5.07 -57.02
C MET A 1 30.72 4.78 -55.60
N ASP A 2 29.42 4.57 -55.46
CA ASP A 2 28.72 4.17 -54.24
C ASP A 2 28.77 2.63 -54.24
N ASP A 3 29.21 1.98 -53.16
CA ASP A 3 29.57 0.54 -53.19
C ASP A 3 28.36 -0.40 -53.23
N GLY A 4 27.13 0.12 -53.27
CA GLY A 4 25.93 -0.67 -53.51
C GLY A 4 25.62 -1.70 -52.41
N HIS A 5 26.28 -1.63 -51.26
CA HIS A 5 26.05 -2.57 -50.16
C HIS A 5 25.21 -1.88 -49.09
N GLY A 6 23.91 -1.76 -49.38
CA GLY A 6 22.86 -1.27 -48.48
C GLY A 6 22.62 -2.17 -47.25
N ALA A 7 23.69 -2.58 -46.56
CA ALA A 7 23.64 -3.34 -45.34
C ALA A 7 23.31 -2.41 -44.17
N THR A 8 22.03 -2.10 -44.01
CA THR A 8 21.52 -1.51 -42.77
C THR A 8 21.36 -2.62 -41.73
N ARG A 9 22.09 -2.50 -40.63
CA ARG A 9 22.02 -3.43 -39.50
C ARG A 9 20.97 -2.91 -38.51
N THR A 10 19.80 -3.51 -38.51
CA THR A 10 18.72 -3.16 -37.58
C THR A 10 19.05 -3.65 -36.18
N ILE A 11 19.32 -2.73 -35.26
CA ILE A 11 19.45 -3.04 -33.83
C ILE A 11 18.05 -2.94 -33.21
N ALA A 12 17.53 -4.06 -32.71
CA ALA A 12 16.28 -4.06 -31.96
C ALA A 12 16.53 -3.47 -30.56
N VAL A 13 16.05 -2.24 -30.33
CA VAL A 13 16.00 -1.65 -28.99
C VAL A 13 14.76 -2.20 -28.29
N ARG A 14 14.97 -3.03 -27.25
CA ARG A 14 13.87 -3.46 -26.38
C ARG A 14 13.71 -2.43 -25.26
N VAL A 15 12.61 -1.67 -25.31
CA VAL A 15 12.21 -0.78 -24.21
C VAL A 15 11.34 -1.60 -23.26
N HIS A 16 11.76 -1.72 -22.00
CA HIS A 16 10.98 -2.37 -20.97
C HIS A 16 10.05 -1.33 -20.34
N ILE A 17 8.75 -1.43 -20.61
CA ILE A 17 7.74 -0.61 -19.94
C ILE A 17 7.36 -1.34 -18.66
N ALA A 18 7.59 -0.71 -17.50
CA ALA A 18 7.11 -1.26 -16.23
C ALA A 18 5.58 -1.39 -16.27
N PRO A 19 5.00 -2.41 -15.62
CA PRO A 19 3.55 -2.49 -15.49
C PRO A 19 2.98 -1.18 -14.90
N SER A 20 1.76 -0.83 -15.28
CA SER A 20 1.07 0.32 -14.68
C SER A 20 0.95 0.08 -13.17
N ASN A 21 1.32 1.08 -12.37
CA ASN A 21 1.16 1.04 -10.93
C ASN A 21 -0.33 0.89 -10.55
N SER A 22 -0.64 -0.08 -9.71
CA SER A 22 -1.95 -0.28 -9.10
C SER A 22 -2.01 0.45 -7.76
N ALA A 23 -3.18 0.98 -7.41
CA ALA A 23 -3.37 1.58 -6.10
C ALA A 23 -3.58 0.50 -5.02
N PRO A 24 -3.24 0.77 -3.75
CA PRO A 24 -3.60 -0.11 -2.65
C PRO A 24 -5.11 -0.32 -2.55
N VAL A 25 -5.52 -1.54 -2.24
CA VAL A 25 -6.91 -1.95 -2.07
C VAL A 25 -7.19 -2.18 -0.58
N ALA A 26 -8.21 -1.50 -0.06
CA ALA A 26 -8.65 -1.70 1.32
C ALA A 26 -9.37 -3.06 1.46
N GLY A 27 -9.00 -3.83 2.48
CA GLY A 27 -9.73 -5.02 2.89
C GLY A 27 -10.82 -4.71 3.91
N ILE A 28 -11.44 -5.77 4.42
CA ILE A 28 -12.40 -5.67 5.53
C ILE A 28 -11.60 -5.56 6.83
N PRO A 29 -11.78 -4.49 7.62
CA PRO A 29 -11.08 -4.35 8.88
C PRO A 29 -11.56 -5.37 9.90
N THR A 30 -10.62 -5.84 10.72
CA THR A 30 -10.89 -6.79 11.81
C THR A 30 -10.70 -6.11 13.16
N PHE A 31 -11.52 -6.50 14.14
CA PHE A 31 -11.51 -5.94 15.49
C PHE A 31 -11.40 -7.08 16.51
N GLY A 32 -10.52 -6.90 17.48
CA GLY A 32 -10.41 -7.77 18.65
C GLY A 32 -11.44 -7.42 19.71
N THR A 33 -11.48 -8.25 20.75
CA THR A 33 -12.27 -7.97 21.95
C THR A 33 -11.69 -6.78 22.71
N PRO A 34 -12.53 -5.91 23.31
CA PRO A 34 -12.04 -4.86 24.20
C PRO A 34 -11.26 -5.44 25.38
N ASP A 35 -10.15 -4.81 25.72
CA ASP A 35 -9.43 -5.10 26.95
C ASP A 35 -10.32 -4.84 28.17
N ALA A 36 -10.35 -5.79 29.10
CA ALA A 36 -11.31 -5.76 30.22
C ALA A 36 -11.03 -4.65 31.24
N THR A 37 -9.82 -4.09 31.28
CA THR A 37 -9.43 -3.06 32.25
C THR A 37 -9.42 -1.67 31.61
N THR A 38 -8.93 -1.56 30.39
CA THR A 38 -8.70 -0.29 29.69
C THR A 38 -9.75 0.02 28.62
N GLY A 39 -10.54 -0.96 28.20
CA GLY A 39 -11.47 -0.84 27.07
C GLY A 39 -10.76 -0.69 25.72
N ALA A 40 -9.43 -0.83 25.66
CA ALA A 40 -8.68 -0.69 24.42
C ALA A 40 -9.06 -1.79 23.42
N VAL A 41 -9.22 -1.42 22.14
CA VAL A 41 -9.55 -2.34 21.05
C VAL A 41 -8.40 -2.35 20.05
N ARG A 42 -7.90 -3.55 19.76
CA ARG A 42 -6.89 -3.77 18.72
C ARG A 42 -7.56 -4.24 17.44
N GLY A 43 -6.98 -3.92 16.29
CA GLY A 43 -7.51 -4.36 15.00
C GLY A 43 -6.51 -4.22 13.86
N SER A 44 -6.98 -4.48 12.65
CA SER A 44 -6.19 -4.33 11.42
C SER A 44 -7.09 -3.82 10.30
N VAL A 45 -6.56 -2.94 9.44
CA VAL A 45 -7.26 -2.42 8.24
C VAL A 45 -7.23 -3.43 7.09
N ASN A 46 -6.29 -4.37 7.09
CA ASN A 46 -6.15 -5.43 6.09
C ASN A 46 -6.04 -4.91 4.64
N THR A 47 -5.24 -3.86 4.42
CA THR A 47 -4.97 -3.31 3.08
C THR A 47 -3.92 -4.16 2.37
N ALA A 48 -4.07 -4.34 1.06
CA ALA A 48 -3.09 -5.00 0.21
C ALA A 48 -2.78 -4.15 -1.01
N ASP A 49 -1.52 -4.12 -1.42
CA ASP A 49 -1.11 -3.49 -2.66
C ASP A 49 -0.73 -4.60 -3.68
N PRO A 50 -1.37 -4.65 -4.87
CA PRO A 50 -1.11 -5.69 -5.85
C PRO A 50 0.33 -5.73 -6.38
N ASP A 51 1.02 -4.59 -6.36
CA ASP A 51 2.40 -4.46 -6.83
C ASP A 51 3.42 -4.65 -5.70
N GLY A 52 2.94 -4.78 -4.46
CA GLY A 52 3.76 -4.97 -3.27
C GLY A 52 4.39 -3.67 -2.76
N ASP A 53 3.85 -2.52 -3.19
CA ASP A 53 4.33 -1.21 -2.76
C ASP A 53 4.09 -0.99 -1.26
N ARG A 54 4.97 -0.17 -0.65
CA ARG A 54 4.84 0.18 0.76
C ARG A 54 3.61 1.04 0.99
N ILE A 55 2.68 0.53 1.79
CA ILE A 55 1.49 1.26 2.22
C ILE A 55 1.84 2.18 3.40
N THR A 56 1.26 3.38 3.41
CA THR A 56 1.33 4.33 4.52
C THR A 56 -0.07 4.70 4.98
N TYR A 57 -0.27 4.81 6.28
CA TYR A 57 -1.56 5.12 6.89
C TYR A 57 -1.52 6.48 7.58
N THR A 58 -2.59 7.26 7.38
CA THR A 58 -2.80 8.55 8.04
C THR A 58 -4.22 8.62 8.56
N LEU A 59 -4.37 9.15 9.77
CA LEU A 59 -5.69 9.41 10.35
C LEU A 59 -6.25 10.71 9.76
N SER A 60 -7.40 10.64 9.11
CA SER A 60 -8.09 11.81 8.57
C SER A 60 -8.74 12.67 9.65
N SER A 61 -9.13 12.05 10.77
CA SER A 61 -9.66 12.74 11.93
C SER A 61 -9.28 12.00 13.22
N ILE A 62 -9.17 12.76 14.30
CA ILE A 62 -8.91 12.21 15.63
C ILE A 62 -10.26 11.80 16.24
N PRO A 63 -10.38 10.59 16.81
CA PRO A 63 -11.60 10.18 17.50
C PRO A 63 -11.92 11.13 18.67
N PRO A 64 -13.17 11.60 18.84
CA PRO A 64 -13.51 12.52 19.92
C PRO A 64 -13.59 11.87 21.31
N LYS A 65 -13.64 10.53 21.38
CA LYS A 65 -13.85 9.74 22.62
C LYS A 65 -12.65 8.87 23.00
N GLY A 66 -11.50 9.11 22.39
CA GLY A 66 -10.34 8.28 22.58
C GLY A 66 -9.18 8.68 21.68
N THR A 67 -8.16 7.84 21.66
CA THR A 67 -7.01 7.95 20.76
C THR A 67 -6.95 6.73 19.86
N LEU A 68 -6.49 6.93 18.63
CA LEU A 68 -6.24 5.85 17.68
C LEU A 68 -4.79 5.95 17.22
N THR A 69 -4.07 4.83 17.26
CA THR A 69 -2.72 4.72 16.71
C THR A 69 -2.70 3.60 15.69
N ILE A 70 -2.13 3.84 14.50
CA ILE A 70 -2.01 2.86 13.42
C ILE A 70 -0.53 2.66 13.06
N GLY A 71 -0.11 1.39 12.94
CA GLY A 71 1.20 0.96 12.51
C GLY A 71 1.33 0.89 10.99
N GLY A 72 2.57 0.76 10.50
CA GLY A 72 2.85 0.66 9.06
C GLY A 72 2.37 -0.65 8.41
N ASP A 73 2.09 -1.65 9.21
CA ASP A 73 1.47 -2.93 8.83
C ASP A 73 -0.07 -2.86 8.78
N GLY A 74 -0.66 -1.70 9.08
CA GLY A 74 -2.11 -1.51 9.13
C GLY A 74 -2.76 -2.01 10.42
N ALA A 75 -1.99 -2.53 11.37
CA ALA A 75 -2.49 -2.84 12.71
C ALA A 75 -2.75 -1.55 13.49
N PHE A 76 -3.84 -1.48 14.24
CA PHE A 76 -4.19 -0.29 15.03
C PHE A 76 -4.64 -0.63 16.45
N VAL A 77 -4.55 0.37 17.32
CA VAL A 77 -5.08 0.34 18.69
C VAL A 77 -5.91 1.60 18.93
N TYR A 78 -7.17 1.40 19.29
CA TYR A 78 -8.05 2.44 19.82
C TYR A 78 -8.06 2.37 21.35
N THR A 79 -7.87 3.49 22.03
CA THR A 79 -7.95 3.62 23.49
C THR A 79 -9.01 4.66 23.86
N PRO A 80 -10.10 4.28 24.54
CA PRO A 80 -11.08 5.24 25.05
C PRO A 80 -10.47 6.24 26.06
N ASN A 81 -11.01 7.46 26.13
CA ASN A 81 -10.67 8.46 27.15
C ASN A 81 -11.52 8.31 28.42
#